data_AF-A0A5S5BUQ5-F1
#
_entry.id   AF-A0A5S5BUQ5-F1
#
_cell.length_a   1.000
_cell.length_b   1.000
_cell.length_c   1.000
_cell.angle_alpha   90.00
_cell.angle_beta   90.00
_cell.angle_gamma   90.00
#
_symmetry.space_group_name_H-M   'P 1'
#
loop_
_entity.id
_entity.type
_entity.pdbx_description
1 polymer ?
#
loop_
_entity_poly.entity_id
_entity_poly.type
_entity_poly.pdbx_seq_one_letter_code
_entity_poly.pdbx_strand_id
1 'polypeptide(L)'
;MEKQTLPNSTLILVFGILSILGCCCYGFFGIVFGIIAIIMSKKATELYLENPELYTGYQNVKTGKILAIIGLVLSALYLISLIIFFIIAGYDGLMEMQQEMLEQYN
;
A
#
# COMPACT_ATOMS: atom_id res chain seq x y z
N MET A 1 0.11 36.17 -12.64
CA MET A 1 0.53 35.43 -11.44
C MET A 1 1.11 34.11 -11.91
N GLU A 2 2.34 33.76 -11.51
CA GLU A 2 2.87 32.42 -11.77
C GLU A 2 2.03 31.40 -10.97
N LYS A 3 1.47 30.41 -11.66
CA LYS A 3 0.72 29.35 -11.00
C LYS A 3 1.71 28.46 -10.26
N GLN A 4 1.57 28.35 -8.94
CA GLN A 4 2.41 27.47 -8.15
C GLN A 4 1.98 26.01 -8.37
N THR A 5 2.92 25.10 -8.54
CA THR A 5 2.61 23.67 -8.51
C THR A 5 2.11 23.29 -7.12
N LEU A 6 1.03 22.51 -7.03
CA LEU A 6 0.51 22.03 -5.76
C LEU A 6 1.64 21.43 -4.90
N PRO A 7 1.89 21.98 -3.69
CA PRO A 7 2.91 21.45 -2.82
C PRO A 7 2.59 19.98 -2.54
N ASN A 8 3.62 19.14 -2.62
CA ASN A 8 3.56 17.69 -2.47
C ASN A 8 2.92 16.89 -3.62
N SER A 9 2.57 17.50 -4.75
CA SER A 9 1.99 16.78 -5.90
C SER A 9 2.89 15.64 -6.42
N THR A 10 4.19 15.91 -6.60
CA THR A 10 5.18 14.91 -7.00
C THR A 10 5.44 13.86 -5.92
N LEU A 11 5.51 14.29 -4.65
CA LEU A 11 5.69 13.37 -3.52
C LEU A 11 4.53 12.39 -3.39
N ILE A 12 3.28 12.84 -3.55
CA ILE A 12 2.09 11.99 -3.49
C ILE A 12 2.11 10.95 -4.61
N LEU A 13 2.52 11.35 -5.83
CA LEU A 13 2.65 10.44 -6.96
C LEU A 13 3.75 9.38 -6.72
N VAL A 14 4.91 9.80 -6.23
CA VAL A 14 6.03 8.91 -5.87
C VAL A 14 5.63 7.96 -4.74
N PHE A 15 4.98 8.44 -3.68
CA PHE A 15 4.47 7.59 -2.60
C PHE A 15 3.41 6.60 -3.08
N GLY A 16 2.56 6.98 -4.05
CA GLY A 16 1.61 6.06 -4.69
C GLY A 16 2.32 4.90 -5.38
N ILE A 17 3.35 5.19 -6.18
CA ILE A 17 4.16 4.17 -6.87
C ILE A 17 4.95 3.31 -5.87
N LEU A 18 5.56 3.95 -4.87
CA LEU A 18 6.29 3.26 -3.81
C LEU A 18 5.40 2.36 -2.96
N SER A 19 4.10 2.65 -2.83
CA SER A 19 3.17 1.74 -2.14
C SER A 19 3.00 0.42 -2.89
N ILE A 20 3.02 0.46 -4.23
CA ILE A 20 2.92 -0.73 -5.08
C ILE A 20 4.22 -1.54 -5.01
N LEU A 21 5.39 -0.87 -5.09
CA LEU A 21 6.68 -1.54 -4.95
C LEU A 21 6.91 -2.08 -3.52
N GLY A 22 6.44 -1.35 -2.51
CA GLY A 22 6.50 -1.71 -1.10
C GLY A 22 5.58 -2.88 -0.74
N CYS A 23 4.49 -3.09 -1.48
CA CYS A 23 3.59 -4.24 -1.32
C CYS A 23 4.33 -5.58 -1.50
N CYS A 24 5.15 -5.72 -2.54
CA CYS A 24 5.80 -7.00 -2.87
C CYS A 24 6.98 -7.36 -1.97
N CYS A 25 7.70 -6.37 -1.44
CA CYS A 25 8.96 -6.62 -0.71
C CYS A 25 8.84 -6.41 0.80
N TYR A 26 7.86 -5.60 1.24
CA TYR A 26 7.74 -5.14 2.63
C TYR A 26 6.26 -4.85 2.96
N GLY A 27 5.35 -5.79 2.67
CA GLY A 27 3.88 -5.58 2.64
C GLY A 27 3.28 -4.70 3.75
N PHE A 28 3.83 -4.68 4.96
CA PHE A 28 3.42 -3.74 6.01
C PHE A 28 3.74 -2.26 5.69
N PHE A 29 4.93 -1.95 5.18
CA PHE A 29 5.32 -0.60 4.78
C PHE A 29 4.50 -0.09 3.58
N GLY A 30 4.11 -0.99 2.66
CA GLY A 30 3.23 -0.64 1.54
C GLY A 30 1.89 -0.04 1.99
N ILE A 31 1.29 -0.62 3.04
CA ILE A 31 0.06 -0.12 3.66
C ILE A 31 0.26 1.28 4.26
N VAL A 32 1.35 1.48 5.01
CA VAL A 32 1.66 2.76 5.66
C VAL A 32 1.84 3.88 4.63
N PHE A 33 2.64 3.65 3.58
CA PHE A 33 2.85 4.63 2.52
C PHE A 33 1.57 4.92 1.72
N GLY A 34 0.74 3.90 1.48
CA GLY A 34 -0.58 4.06 0.83
C GLY A 34 -1.51 4.97 1.65
N ILE A 35 -1.60 4.77 2.96
CA ILE A 35 -2.44 5.59 3.85
C ILE A 35 -1.95 7.04 3.89
N ILE A 36 -0.64 7.26 4.04
CA ILE A 36 -0.05 8.61 4.06
C ILE A 36 -0.32 9.34 2.73
N ALA A 37 -0.13 8.66 1.60
CA ALA A 37 -0.41 9.23 0.28
C ALA A 37 -1.89 9.63 0.12
N ILE A 38 -2.82 8.82 0.62
CA ILE A 38 -4.26 9.14 0.60
C ILE A 38 -4.56 10.40 1.44
N ILE A 39 -4.02 10.50 2.66
CA ILE A 39 -4.24 11.66 3.53
C ILE A 39 -3.66 12.94 2.91
N MET A 40 -2.43 12.89 2.38
CA MET A 40 -1.81 14.02 1.70
C MET A 40 -2.57 14.44 0.44
N SER A 41 -3.06 13.46 -0.34
CA SER A 41 -3.86 13.75 -1.53
C SER A 41 -5.19 14.44 -1.21
N LYS A 42 -5.83 14.09 -0.08
CA LYS A 42 -7.03 14.77 0.41
C LYS A 42 -6.74 16.24 0.72
N LYS A 43 -5.70 16.52 1.50
CA LYS A 43 -5.30 17.89 1.85
C LYS A 43 -4.94 18.72 0.60
N ALA A 44 -4.19 18.15 -0.33
CA ALA A 44 -3.83 18.82 -1.58
C ALA A 44 -5.05 19.10 -2.48
N THR A 45 -6.06 18.21 -2.46
CA THR A 45 -7.32 18.42 -3.19
C THR A 45 -8.14 19.55 -2.58
N GLU A 46 -8.19 19.63 -1.25
CA GLU A 46 -8.90 20.68 -0.50
C GLU A 46 -8.28 22.06 -0.77
N LEU A 47 -6.95 22.16 -0.73
CA LEU A 47 -6.22 23.39 -1.06
C LEU A 47 -6.44 23.86 -2.51
N TYR A 48 -6.54 22.92 -3.45
CA TYR A 48 -6.87 23.21 -4.85
C TYR A 48 -8.31 23.72 -5.01
N LEU A 49 -9.25 23.20 -4.23
CA LEU A 49 -10.65 23.64 -4.26
C LEU A 49 -10.82 25.05 -3.67
N GLU A 50 -10.04 25.42 -2.67
CA GLU A 50 -10.05 26.77 -2.10
C GLU A 50 -9.51 27.82 -3.09
N ASN A 51 -8.47 27.49 -3.86
CA ASN A 51 -7.82 28.45 -4.78
C ASN A 51 -7.39 27.80 -6.12
N PRO A 52 -8.33 27.44 -7.00
CA PRO A 52 -8.01 26.69 -8.23
C PRO A 52 -7.20 27.50 -9.26
N GLU A 53 -7.25 28.83 -9.22
CA GLU A 53 -6.49 29.70 -10.14
C GLU A 53 -5.01 29.79 -9.79
N LEU A 54 -4.66 29.55 -8.51
CA LEU A 54 -3.30 29.69 -8.00
C LEU A 54 -2.45 28.45 -8.25
N TYR A 55 -3.09 27.29 -8.45
CA TYR A 55 -2.45 25.98 -8.36
C TYR A 55 -2.46 25.18 -9.68
N THR A 56 -1.33 24.53 -10.00
CA THR A 56 -1.20 23.58 -11.13
C THR A 56 -0.76 22.20 -10.65
N GLY A 57 -0.94 21.17 -11.47
CA GLY A 57 -0.50 19.80 -11.13
C GLY A 57 -1.51 18.98 -10.31
N TYR A 58 -2.79 19.35 -10.31
CA TYR A 58 -3.86 18.59 -9.66
C TYR A 58 -4.06 17.19 -10.25
N GLN A 59 -3.76 17.02 -11.53
CA GLN A 59 -3.81 15.72 -12.21
C GLN A 59 -2.88 14.69 -11.55
N ASN A 60 -1.67 15.10 -11.16
CA ASN A 60 -0.71 14.24 -10.46
C ASN A 60 -1.20 13.84 -9.06
N VAL A 61 -1.87 14.75 -8.34
CA VAL A 61 -2.51 14.45 -7.04
C VAL A 61 -3.62 13.42 -7.21
N LYS A 62 -4.47 13.57 -8.23
CA LYS A 62 -5.52 12.60 -8.56
C LYS A 62 -4.95 11.24 -8.92
N THR A 63 -3.96 11.20 -9.81
CA THR A 63 -3.30 9.96 -10.22
C THR A 63 -2.62 9.27 -9.03
N GLY A 64 -1.87 10.01 -8.21
CA GLY A 64 -1.22 9.49 -7.01
C GLY A 64 -2.23 8.92 -5.99
N LYS A 65 -3.38 9.57 -5.82
CA LYS A 65 -4.47 9.06 -4.97
C LYS A 65 -5.02 7.74 -5.48
N ILE A 66 -5.26 7.62 -6.78
CA ILE A 66 -5.76 6.39 -7.41
C ILE A 66 -4.74 5.27 -7.22
N LEU A 67 -3.46 5.54 -7.52
CA LEU A 67 -2.37 4.57 -7.34
C LEU A 67 -2.24 4.11 -5.88
N ALA A 68 -2.36 5.02 -4.91
CA ALA A 68 -2.30 4.68 -3.49
C ALA A 68 -3.47 3.78 -3.04
N ILE A 69 -4.68 3.99 -3.57
CA ILE A 69 -5.84 3.13 -3.29
C ILE A 69 -5.61 1.74 -3.88
N ILE A 70 -5.15 1.66 -5.14
CA ILE A 70 -4.84 0.39 -5.79
C ILE A 70 -3.76 -0.36 -5.00
N GLY A 71 -2.67 0.32 -4.61
CA GLY A 71 -1.60 -0.25 -3.81
C GLY A 71 -2.10 -0.78 -2.45
N LEU A 72 -2.98 -0.05 -1.78
CA LEU A 72 -3.58 -0.48 -0.51
C LEU A 72 -4.43 -1.75 -0.68
N VAL A 73 -5.26 -1.83 -1.73
CA VAL A 73 -6.10 -3.00 -2.01
C VAL A 73 -5.24 -4.22 -2.35
N LEU A 74 -4.23 -4.06 -3.21
CA LEU A 74 -3.30 -5.13 -3.55
C LEU A 74 -2.53 -5.63 -2.33
N SER A 75 -2.07 -4.72 -1.48
CA SER A 75 -1.35 -5.07 -0.25
C SER A 75 -2.24 -5.81 0.75
N ALA A 76 -3.53 -5.45 0.85
CA ALA A 76 -4.48 -6.17 1.70
C ALA A 76 -4.73 -7.59 1.19
N LEU A 77 -4.92 -7.76 -0.12
CA LEU A 77 -5.08 -9.09 -0.75
C LEU A 77 -3.84 -9.96 -0.55
N TYR A 78 -2.64 -9.39 -0.76
CA TYR A 78 -1.38 -10.10 -0.53
C TYR A 78 -1.24 -10.57 0.92
N LEU A 79 -1.58 -9.73 1.89
CA LEU A 79 -1.51 -10.05 3.31
C LEU A 79 -2.49 -11.20 3.67
N ILE A 80 -3.70 -11.20 3.09
CA ILE A 80 -4.66 -12.30 3.23
C ILE A 80 -4.09 -13.61 2.65
N SER A 81 -3.54 -13.57 1.44
CA SER A 81 -2.91 -14.74 0.82
C SER A 81 -1.75 -15.29 1.65
N LEU A 82 -0.95 -14.40 2.26
CA LEU A 82 0.17 -14.76 3.13
C LEU A 82 -0.32 -15.47 4.40
N ILE A 83 -1.40 -14.99 5.01
CA ILE A 83 -2.03 -15.64 6.17
C ILE A 83 -2.53 -17.05 5.80
N ILE A 84 -3.21 -17.20 4.66
CA ILE A 84 -3.71 -18.50 4.20
C ILE A 84 -2.54 -19.46 3.97
N PHE A 85 -1.48 -19.00 3.32
CA PHE A 85 -0.27 -19.80 3.09
C PHE A 85 0.36 -20.26 4.40
N PHE A 86 0.49 -19.37 5.39
CA PHE A 86 1.02 -19.74 6.71
C PHE A 86 0.15 -20.76 7.45
N ILE A 87 -1.18 -20.68 7.33
CA ILE A 87 -2.09 -21.65 7.95
C ILE A 87 -1.91 -23.03 7.30
N ILE A 88 -1.87 -23.09 5.97
CA ILE A 88 -1.74 -24.36 5.23
C ILE A 88 -0.35 -24.97 5.45
N ALA A 89 0.71 -24.21 5.21
CA ALA A 89 2.08 -24.69 5.37
C ALA A 89 2.42 -25.02 6.84
N GLY A 90 1.85 -24.28 7.79
CA GLY A 90 2.00 -24.56 9.21
C GLY A 90 1.28 -25.84 9.63
N TYR A 91 0.13 -26.13 9.03
CA TYR A 91 -0.64 -27.36 9.30
C TYR A 91 0.07 -28.60 8.76
N ASP A 92 0.57 -28.55 7.52
CA ASP A 92 1.30 -29.67 6.92
C ASP A 92 2.57 -29.99 7.71
N GLY A 93 3.34 -28.96 8.10
CA GLY A 93 4.55 -29.14 8.91
C GLY A 93 4.27 -29.68 10.33
N LEU A 94 3.11 -29.38 10.92
CA LEU A 94 2.71 -29.93 12.22
C LEU A 94 2.30 -31.41 12.11
N MET A 95 1.65 -31.80 11.03
CA MET A 95 1.24 -33.18 10.78
C MET A 95 2.44 -34.11 10.57
N GLU A 96 3.42 -33.72 9.74
CA GLU A 96 4.65 -34.51 9.53
C GLU A 96 5.44 -34.70 10.83
N MET A 97 5.64 -33.62 11.58
CA MET A 97 6.26 -33.64 12.93
C MET A 97 5.55 -34.60 13.90
N GLN A 98 4.21 -34.64 13.87
CA GLN A 98 3.43 -35.51 14.75
C GLN A 98 3.56 -36.99 14.35
N GLN A 99 3.69 -37.26 13.05
CA GLN A 99 3.83 -38.61 12.50
C GLN A 99 5.23 -39.19 12.81
N GLU A 100 6.30 -38.42 12.64
CA GLU A 100 7.67 -38.83 13.00
C GLU A 100 7.82 -39.14 14.49
N MET A 101 7.18 -38.34 15.36
CA MET A 101 7.17 -38.58 16.81
C MET A 101 6.44 -39.88 17.20
N LEU A 102 5.39 -40.25 16.47
CA LEU A 102 4.66 -41.50 16.67
C LEU A 102 5.43 -42.72 16.15
N GLU A 103 6.19 -42.55 15.05
CA GLU A 103 7.09 -43.59 14.53
C GLU A 103 8.30 -43.83 15.42
N GLN A 104 8.86 -42.80 16.07
CA GLN A 104 9.94 -42.99 17.04
C GLN A 104 9.52 -43.72 18.33
N TYR A 105 8.22 -43.74 18.65
CA TYR A 105 7.71 -44.38 19.87
C TYR A 105 7.32 -45.86 19.67
N ASN A 106 7.23 -46.33 18.42
CA ASN A 106 7.00 -47.73 18.05
C ASN A 106 8.31 -48.44 17.67
#